data_AF-A0A395N7L8-F1
#
_entry.id   AF-A0A395N7L8-F1
#
_cell.length_a   1.000
_cell.length_b   1.000
_cell.length_c   1.000
_cell.angle_alpha   90.00
_cell.angle_beta   90.00
_cell.angle_gamma   90.00
#
_symmetry.space_group_name_H-M   'P 1'
#
loop_
_entity.id
_entity.type
_entity.pdbx_description
1 polymer ?
#
loop_
_entity_poly.entity_id
_entity_poly.type
_entity_poly.pdbx_seq_one_letter_code
_entity_poly.pdbx_strand_id
1 'polypeptide(L)'
;PIYSPKFPLLPGTPPAAHLPLNPVLYITIAIDSVAPLLKVRNIAGAGGGGRALELPVPLAVRQRRRMAFQWILDVINKKPSKGSGRNQFAHRIAEEIIAVVEGRSSVWEKRKLVHKLGTAARANVGSNKLKTKKKK
;
A
#
# COMPACT_ATOMS: atom_id res chain seq x y z
N PRO A 1 10.52 8.77 -15.81
CA PRO A 1 10.92 7.67 -14.90
C PRO A 1 11.07 6.38 -15.71
N ILE A 2 11.99 5.50 -15.31
CA ILE A 2 12.14 4.20 -15.97
C ILE A 2 11.26 3.19 -15.24
N TYR A 3 10.24 2.64 -15.91
CA TYR A 3 9.32 1.69 -15.29
C TYR A 3 10.00 0.35 -15.04
N SER A 4 9.79 -0.22 -13.86
CA SER A 4 10.29 -1.56 -13.55
C SER A 4 9.34 -2.63 -14.08
N PRO A 5 9.83 -3.66 -14.79
CA PRO A 5 8.99 -4.80 -15.19
C PRO A 5 8.57 -5.65 -13.98
N LYS A 6 9.32 -5.61 -12.88
CA LYS A 6 9.04 -6.38 -11.65
C LYS A 6 7.82 -5.87 -10.89
N PHE A 7 7.60 -4.56 -10.94
CA PHE A 7 6.50 -3.89 -10.25
C PHE A 7 5.69 -3.09 -11.27
N PRO A 8 4.76 -3.77 -11.98
CA PRO A 8 3.91 -3.07 -12.92
C PRO A 8 3.03 -2.06 -12.18
N LEU A 9 2.88 -0.88 -12.79
CA LEU A 9 1.97 0.15 -12.32
C LEU A 9 0.52 -0.26 -12.63
N LEU A 10 -0.42 0.61 -12.30
CA LEU A 10 -1.82 0.38 -12.66
C LEU A 10 -2.02 0.19 -14.17
N PRO A 11 -3.00 -0.62 -14.59
CA PRO A 11 -3.37 -0.71 -15.99
C PRO A 11 -3.90 0.65 -16.46
N GLY A 12 -3.56 1.02 -17.70
CA GLY A 12 -3.95 2.31 -18.29
C GLY A 12 -3.03 3.49 -17.93
N THR A 13 -1.90 3.25 -17.26
CA THR A 13 -0.90 4.30 -17.06
C THR A 13 -0.27 4.73 -18.39
N PRO A 14 -0.14 6.05 -18.66
CA PRO A 14 0.49 6.52 -19.88
C PRO A 14 1.99 6.20 -19.91
N PRO A 15 2.63 6.32 -21.09
CA PRO A 15 4.08 6.20 -21.22
C PRO A 15 4.82 7.19 -20.32
N ALA A 16 6.01 6.79 -19.85
CA ALA A 16 6.82 7.54 -18.89
C ALA A 16 7.12 8.99 -19.30
N ALA A 17 7.16 9.28 -20.61
CA ALA A 17 7.38 10.62 -21.15
C ALA A 17 6.27 11.63 -20.77
N HIS A 18 5.05 11.18 -20.49
CA HIS A 18 3.91 12.06 -20.18
C HIS A 18 3.87 12.49 -18.71
N LEU A 19 4.54 11.75 -17.82
CA LEU A 19 4.45 11.96 -16.38
C LEU A 19 5.12 13.26 -15.88
N PRO A 20 6.31 13.67 -16.37
CA PRO A 20 6.95 14.91 -15.94
C PRO A 20 6.11 16.16 -16.22
N LEU A 21 5.38 16.16 -17.34
CA LEU A 21 4.50 17.27 -17.74
C LEU A 21 3.19 17.30 -16.94
N ASN A 22 2.79 16.17 -16.35
CA ASN A 22 1.53 16.01 -15.60
C ASN A 22 1.79 15.59 -14.16
N PRO A 23 2.22 16.51 -13.27
CA PRO A 23 2.64 16.18 -11.91
C PRO A 23 1.52 15.57 -11.06
N VAL A 24 0.27 16.03 -11.25
CA VAL A 24 -0.90 15.49 -10.53
C VAL A 24 -1.13 14.02 -10.90
N LEU A 25 -1.03 13.70 -12.19
CA LEU A 25 -1.16 12.33 -12.68
C LEU A 25 -0.02 11.45 -12.15
N TYR A 26 1.21 11.97 -12.16
CA TYR A 26 2.38 11.27 -11.64
C TYR A 26 2.17 10.85 -10.17
N ILE A 27 1.79 11.79 -9.30
CA ILE A 27 1.55 11.51 -7.88
C ILE A 27 0.41 10.50 -7.72
N THR A 28 -0.68 10.67 -8.47
CA THR A 28 -1.86 9.81 -8.39
C THR A 28 -1.51 8.37 -8.76
N ILE A 29 -0.79 8.15 -9.87
CA ILE A 29 -0.37 6.83 -10.33
C ILE A 29 0.56 6.17 -9.30
N ALA A 30 1.52 6.90 -8.74
CA ALA A 30 2.44 6.37 -7.75
C ALA A 30 1.68 5.83 -6.51
N ILE A 31 0.76 6.64 -5.97
CA ILE A 31 -0.02 6.29 -4.79
C ILE A 31 -0.96 5.11 -5.09
N ASP A 32 -1.72 5.18 -6.18
CA ASP A 32 -2.73 4.17 -6.48
C ASP A 32 -2.13 2.81 -6.88
N SER A 33 -0.94 2.81 -7.49
CA SER A 33 -0.22 1.57 -7.84
C SER A 33 0.25 0.80 -6.60
N VAL A 34 0.70 1.53 -5.57
CA VAL A 34 1.20 0.95 -4.32
C VAL A 34 0.08 0.65 -3.33
N ALA A 35 -1.11 1.22 -3.53
CA ALA A 35 -2.20 1.05 -2.60
C ALA A 35 -2.64 -0.42 -2.45
N PRO A 36 -2.79 -0.92 -1.21
CA PRO A 36 -3.24 -2.29 -0.98
C PRO A 36 -4.73 -2.42 -1.29
N LEU A 37 -5.15 -3.55 -1.87
CA LEU A 37 -6.57 -3.80 -2.21
C LEU A 37 -7.39 -4.22 -1.00
N LEU A 38 -6.73 -4.80 -0.01
CA LEU A 38 -7.31 -5.35 1.20
C LEU A 38 -6.45 -4.98 2.40
N LYS A 39 -7.06 -5.04 3.58
CA LYS A 39 -6.36 -5.13 4.86
C LYS A 39 -6.73 -6.43 5.54
N VAL A 40 -5.91 -6.89 6.47
CA VAL A 40 -6.27 -8.03 7.30
C VAL A 40 -6.67 -7.54 8.69
N ARG A 41 -7.86 -7.96 9.11
CA ARG A 41 -8.43 -7.66 10.42
C ARG A 41 -8.31 -8.89 11.30
N ASN A 42 -7.74 -8.72 12.48
CA ASN A 42 -7.60 -9.80 13.46
C ASN A 42 -8.84 -9.85 14.35
N ILE A 43 -9.56 -10.96 14.34
CA ILE A 43 -10.77 -11.17 15.14
C ILE A 43 -10.40 -12.01 16.35
N ALA A 44 -10.32 -11.36 17.51
CA ALA A 44 -9.96 -12.01 18.77
C ALA A 44 -10.89 -13.19 19.10
N GLY A 45 -10.27 -14.30 19.57
CA GLY A 45 -10.97 -15.52 20.00
C GLY A 45 -11.59 -16.36 18.90
N ALA A 46 -11.46 -15.98 17.62
CA ALA A 46 -12.04 -16.73 16.50
C ALA A 46 -11.06 -17.73 15.84
N GLY A 47 -9.77 -17.72 16.20
CA GLY A 47 -8.75 -18.62 15.67
C GLY A 47 -8.75 -20.01 16.33
N GLY A 48 -9.41 -20.17 17.48
CA GLY A 48 -9.27 -21.36 18.34
C GLY A 48 -8.10 -21.20 19.33
N GLY A 49 -8.19 -21.83 20.50
CA GLY A 49 -7.15 -21.75 21.54
C GLY A 49 -6.77 -20.31 21.93
N GLY A 50 -7.72 -19.38 21.96
CA GLY A 50 -7.48 -17.96 22.26
C GLY A 50 -6.87 -17.13 21.12
N ARG A 51 -6.43 -17.75 20.01
CA ARG A 51 -5.81 -17.03 18.88
C ARG A 51 -6.81 -16.16 18.12
N ALA A 52 -6.32 -15.07 17.54
CA ALA A 52 -7.11 -14.25 16.64
C ALA A 52 -7.24 -14.91 15.25
N LEU A 53 -8.40 -14.75 14.62
CA LEU A 53 -8.60 -15.15 13.22
C LEU A 53 -8.25 -13.98 12.31
N GLU A 54 -7.29 -14.20 11.42
CA GLU A 54 -6.94 -13.25 10.37
C GLU A 54 -8.02 -13.24 9.29
N LEU A 55 -8.70 -12.11 9.10
CA LEU A 55 -9.77 -11.95 8.12
C LEU A 55 -9.39 -10.87 7.09
N PRO A 56 -9.14 -11.22 5.81
CA PRO A 56 -8.95 -10.22 4.77
C PRO A 56 -10.26 -9.50 4.47
N VAL A 57 -10.20 -8.16 4.39
CA VAL A 57 -11.35 -7.28 4.12
C VAL A 57 -10.95 -6.28 3.02
N PRO A 58 -11.81 -6.06 2.00
CA PRO A 58 -11.53 -5.09 0.95
C PRO A 58 -11.50 -3.66 1.50
N LEU A 59 -10.75 -2.79 0.84
CA LEU A 59 -10.62 -1.38 1.21
C LEU A 59 -11.27 -0.45 0.18
N ALA A 60 -11.97 0.58 0.66
CA ALA A 60 -12.47 1.65 -0.19
C ALA A 60 -11.32 2.52 -0.75
N VAL A 61 -11.52 3.18 -1.90
CA VAL A 61 -10.49 3.99 -2.58
C VAL A 61 -9.81 4.99 -1.64
N ARG A 62 -10.58 5.73 -0.84
CA ARG A 62 -10.05 6.69 0.13
C ARG A 62 -9.12 6.03 1.17
N GLN A 63 -9.49 4.84 1.66
CA GLN A 63 -8.68 4.10 2.62
C GLN A 63 -7.41 3.56 1.98
N ARG A 64 -7.51 3.04 0.76
CA ARG A 64 -6.37 2.55 -0.04
C ARG A 64 -5.31 3.63 -0.20
N ARG A 65 -5.71 4.82 -0.69
CA ARG A 65 -4.82 5.98 -0.88
C ARG A 65 -4.20 6.45 0.43
N ARG A 66 -4.99 6.55 1.50
CA ARG A 66 -4.48 6.96 2.82
C ARG A 66 -3.42 5.99 3.34
N MET A 67 -3.64 4.68 3.24
CA MET A 67 -2.65 3.69 3.68
C MET A 67 -1.37 3.75 2.86
N ALA A 68 -1.47 3.85 1.53
CA ALA A 68 -0.31 4.01 0.66
C ALA A 68 0.51 5.26 1.03
N PHE A 69 -0.16 6.40 1.17
CA PHE A 69 0.52 7.65 1.49
C PHE A 69 1.17 7.63 2.88
N GLN A 70 0.50 7.02 3.87
CA GLN A 70 1.09 6.82 5.19
C GLN A 70 2.38 5.99 5.11
N TRP A 71 2.38 4.90 4.33
CA TRP A 71 3.58 4.09 4.18
C TRP A 71 4.74 4.83 3.50
N ILE A 72 4.42 5.71 2.54
CA ILE A 72 5.39 6.59 1.88
C ILE A 72 5.98 7.57 2.91
N LEU A 73 5.14 8.21 3.72
CA LEU A 73 5.59 9.10 4.80
C LEU A 73 6.46 8.37 5.83
N ASP A 74 6.10 7.14 6.22
CA ASP A 74 6.91 6.35 7.14
C ASP A 74 8.32 6.08 6.60
N VAL A 75 8.45 5.88 5.29
CA VAL A 75 9.76 5.70 4.63
C VAL A 75 10.54 7.01 4.64
N ILE A 76 9.89 8.12 4.31
CA ILE A 76 10.51 9.45 4.28
C ILE A 76 11.01 9.88 5.65
N ASN A 77 10.22 9.64 6.70
CA ASN A 77 10.56 10.01 8.08
C ASN A 77 11.77 9.23 8.61
N LYS A 78 12.02 8.02 8.09
CA LYS A 78 13.20 7.22 8.42
C LYS A 78 14.46 7.63 7.66
N LYS A 79 14.34 8.43 6.60
CA LYS A 79 15.50 8.89 5.83
C LYS A 79 16.22 10.02 6.58
N PRO A 80 17.56 10.02 6.58
CA PRO A 80 18.34 11.11 7.16
C PRO A 80 18.03 12.44 6.43
N SER A 81 18.27 13.55 7.12
CA SER A 81 18.21 14.87 6.49
C SER A 81 19.33 14.99 5.46
N LYS A 82 19.02 15.54 4.28
CA LYS A 82 19.97 15.72 3.17
C LYS A 82 20.51 17.15 3.06
N GLY A 83 19.99 18.09 3.84
CA GLY A 83 20.39 19.49 3.78
C GLY A 83 19.55 20.40 4.66
N SER A 84 19.64 21.71 4.39
CA SER A 84 18.92 22.77 5.10
C SER A 84 17.89 23.48 4.21
N GLY A 85 16.91 24.15 4.81
CA GLY A 85 15.89 24.94 4.12
C GLY A 85 14.46 24.36 4.18
N ARG A 86 13.48 25.20 3.83
CA ARG A 86 12.04 24.87 3.93
C ARG A 86 11.58 23.77 2.97
N ASN A 87 12.28 23.59 1.85
CA ASN A 87 11.87 22.65 0.79
C ASN A 87 12.39 21.23 0.98
N GLN A 88 13.21 20.97 2.01
CA GLN A 88 13.85 19.66 2.23
C GLN A 88 12.84 18.51 2.33
N PHE A 89 11.72 18.74 3.02
CA PHE A 89 10.67 17.73 3.14
C PHE A 89 9.95 17.46 1.80
N ALA A 90 9.65 18.51 1.05
CA ALA A 90 9.00 18.40 -0.26
C ALA A 90 9.89 17.62 -1.26
N HIS A 91 11.19 17.89 -1.29
CA HIS A 91 12.13 17.14 -2.13
C HIS A 91 12.21 15.67 -1.74
N ARG A 92 12.23 15.33 -0.45
CA ARG A 92 12.22 13.93 0.00
C ARG A 92 10.95 13.18 -0.41
N ILE A 93 9.79 13.85 -0.39
CA ILE A 93 8.55 13.29 -0.91
C ILE A 93 8.66 13.05 -2.42
N ALA A 94 9.11 14.04 -3.17
CA ALA A 94 9.25 13.93 -4.62
C ALA A 94 10.19 12.78 -5.03
N GLU A 95 11.34 12.66 -4.38
CA GLU A 95 12.28 11.55 -4.59
C GLU A 95 11.64 10.18 -4.33
N GLU A 96 10.84 10.06 -3.27
CA GLU A 96 10.17 8.81 -2.93
C GLU A 96 9.08 8.46 -3.95
N ILE A 97 8.34 9.45 -4.47
CA ILE A 97 7.34 9.25 -5.52
C ILE A 97 8.01 8.74 -6.81
N ILE A 98 9.15 9.31 -7.20
CA ILE A 98 9.93 8.81 -8.34
C ILE A 98 10.40 7.37 -8.05
N ALA A 99 10.90 7.10 -6.84
CA ALA A 99 11.34 5.76 -6.43
C ALA A 99 10.24 4.70 -6.50
N VAL A 100 9.01 5.09 -6.16
CA VAL A 100 7.83 4.24 -6.25
C VAL A 100 7.53 3.87 -7.71
N VAL A 101 7.49 4.86 -8.60
CA VAL A 101 7.17 4.63 -10.02
C VAL A 101 8.25 3.82 -10.74
N GLU A 102 9.51 3.96 -10.32
CA GLU A 102 10.63 3.17 -10.83
C GLU A 102 10.75 1.79 -10.14
N GLY A 103 9.85 1.44 -9.22
CA GLY A 103 9.84 0.12 -8.59
C GLY A 103 10.96 -0.16 -7.58
N ARG A 104 11.67 0.89 -7.13
CA ARG A 104 12.82 0.80 -6.21
C ARG A 104 12.48 1.17 -4.76
N SER A 105 11.25 1.60 -4.50
CA SER A 105 10.77 1.87 -3.14
C SER A 105 10.47 0.58 -2.37
N SER A 106 10.82 0.56 -1.07
CA SER A 106 10.50 -0.52 -0.13
C SER A 106 9.00 -0.65 0.16
N VAL A 107 8.18 0.35 -0.22
CA VAL A 107 6.73 0.28 -0.03
C VAL A 107 6.09 -0.84 -0.87
N TRP A 108 6.69 -1.20 -2.00
CA TRP A 108 6.25 -2.35 -2.80
C TRP A 108 6.31 -3.67 -2.02
N GLU A 109 7.31 -3.84 -1.15
CA GLU A 109 7.45 -5.02 -0.31
C GLU A 109 6.39 -5.04 0.79
N LYS A 110 6.10 -3.88 1.41
CA LYS A 110 4.99 -3.73 2.37
C LYS A 110 3.66 -4.13 1.73
N ARG A 111 3.38 -3.65 0.52
CA ARG A 111 2.18 -4.03 -0.25
C ARG A 111 2.13 -5.53 -0.50
N LYS A 112 3.23 -6.13 -0.95
CA LYS A 112 3.33 -7.57 -1.24
C LYS A 112 3.10 -8.42 0.01
N LEU A 113 3.63 -8.01 1.16
CA LEU A 113 3.44 -8.71 2.43
C LEU A 113 1.97 -8.75 2.83
N VAL A 114 1.27 -7.61 2.77
CA VAL A 114 -0.17 -7.54 3.09
C VAL A 114 -0.99 -8.43 2.16
N HIS A 115 -0.68 -8.44 0.87
CA HIS A 115 -1.40 -9.28 -0.11
C HIS A 115 -1.09 -10.77 0.08
N LYS A 116 0.15 -11.14 0.44
CA LYS A 116 0.51 -12.52 0.81
C LYS A 116 -0.29 -12.99 2.01
N LEU A 117 -0.34 -12.19 3.06
CA LEU A 117 -1.08 -12.50 4.29
C LEU A 117 -2.58 -12.64 3.99
N GLY A 118 -3.14 -11.71 3.20
CA GLY A 118 -4.54 -11.82 2.75
C GLY A 118 -4.82 -13.07 1.90
N THR A 119 -3.87 -13.48 1.05
CA THR A 119 -3.99 -14.70 0.23
C THR A 119 -3.94 -15.96 1.08
N ALA A 120 -3.06 -16.01 2.08
CA ALA A 120 -2.97 -17.12 3.03
C ALA A 120 -4.26 -17.26 3.86
N ALA A 121 -4.80 -16.14 4.34
CA ALA A 121 -6.01 -16.09 5.16
C ALA A 121 -7.33 -16.10 4.37
N ARG A 122 -7.31 -16.32 3.05
CA ARG A 122 -8.51 -16.23 2.18
C ARG A 122 -9.65 -17.15 2.61
N ALA A 123 -9.33 -18.33 3.13
CA ALA A 123 -10.33 -19.31 3.59
C ALA A 123 -11.14 -18.81 4.80
N ASN A 124 -10.58 -17.88 5.58
CA ASN A 124 -11.21 -17.37 6.80
C ASN A 124 -12.43 -16.49 6.52
N VAL A 125 -12.60 -15.98 5.28
CA VAL A 125 -13.75 -15.16 4.87
C VAL A 125 -15.08 -15.91 5.05
N GLY A 126 -15.09 -17.21 4.74
CA GLY A 126 -16.28 -18.06 4.89
C GLY A 126 -16.41 -18.75 6.24
N SER A 127 -15.53 -18.48 7.21
CA SER A 127 -15.42 -19.25 8.44
C SER A 127 -16.73 -19.26 9.23
N ASN A 128 -17.24 -20.47 9.55
CA ASN A 128 -18.46 -20.66 10.35
C ASN A 128 -18.37 -20.01 11.74
N LYS A 129 -17.15 -19.86 12.28
CA LYS A 129 -16.89 -19.17 13.56
C LYS A 129 -17.28 -17.69 13.54
N LEU A 130 -17.36 -17.07 12.36
CA LEU A 130 -17.85 -15.70 12.18
C LEU A 130 -19.39 -15.65 12.11
N LYS A 131 -20.02 -16.69 11.54
CA LYS A 131 -21.48 -16.79 11.40
C LYS A 131 -22.17 -16.99 12.75
N THR A 132 -21.57 -17.79 13.64
CA THR A 132 -22.12 -18.05 14.98
C THR A 132 -22.13 -16.83 15.88
N LYS A 133 -21.10 -15.96 15.80
CA LYS A 133 -21.05 -14.69 16.56
C LYS A 133 -22.14 -13.68 16.15
N LYS A 134 -22.63 -13.71 14.90
CA LYS A 134 -23.68 -12.79 14.42
C LYS A 134 -25.11 -13.21 14.79
N LYS A 135 -25.30 -14.47 15.20
CA LYS A 135 -26.63 -15.03 15.56
C LYS A 135 -27.00 -14.84 17.03
N LYS A 136 -26.07 -14.39 17.86
CA LYS A 136 -26.33 -13.93 19.22
C LYS A 136 -26.44 -12.41 19.20
#